data_AF-A0A1S2JMM9-F1
#
_entry.id   AF-A0A1S2JMM9-F1
#
_cell.length_a   1.000
_cell.length_b   1.000
_cell.length_c   1.000
_cell.angle_alpha   90.00
_cell.angle_beta   90.00
_cell.angle_gamma   90.00
#
_symmetry.space_group_name_H-M   'P 1'
#
loop_
_entity.id
_entity.type
_entity.pdbx_description
1 polymer ?
#
loop_
_entity_poly.entity_id
_entity_poly.type
_entity_poly.pdbx_seq_one_letter_code
_entity_poly.pdbx_strand_id
1 'polypeptide(L)'
;MIAWDEDTDVDSIKRAGPYTPAAYIRSGSLVLTQPVKEALEKSGLKGVGRYEHLEKTHIVHIDWLHWDTSKPITEYLDLEGEPTWIIDSLPHDPELAARMPEYWQAFVVGKLNLLKDPQHDPADLGQYLKVLKADEQADLFKGDVYRGYFLSERAKEWLEQQCPGCFTFTLLG
;
A
#
# COMPACT_ATOMS: atom_id res chain seq x y z
N MET A 1 -0.61 11.36 -1.90
CA MET A 1 -0.05 12.46 -1.10
C MET A 1 -0.49 12.26 0.35
N ILE A 2 0.41 11.94 1.29
CA ILE A 2 0.12 12.07 2.73
C ILE A 2 -0.01 13.57 2.95
N ALA A 3 -1.22 14.04 3.22
CA ALA A 3 -1.41 15.38 3.72
C ALA A 3 -1.27 15.26 5.23
N TRP A 4 -0.27 15.93 5.79
CA TRP A 4 -0.26 16.20 7.22
C TRP A 4 -1.48 17.07 7.49
N ASP A 5 -2.36 16.62 8.38
CA ASP A 5 -3.43 17.48 8.88
C ASP A 5 -2.82 18.35 9.98
N GLU A 6 -2.58 19.63 9.67
CA GLU A 6 -1.99 20.59 10.60
C GLU A 6 -2.86 20.83 11.84
N ASP A 7 -4.15 20.46 11.80
CA ASP A 7 -5.09 20.65 12.90
C ASP A 7 -5.14 19.45 13.87
N THR A 8 -4.79 18.23 13.43
CA THR A 8 -4.96 17.01 14.25
C THR A 8 -3.67 16.25 14.61
N ASP A 9 -2.52 16.55 13.99
CA ASP A 9 -1.25 15.81 14.16
C ASP A 9 -1.39 14.31 13.80
N VAL A 10 -2.37 13.96 12.95
CA VAL A 10 -2.63 12.59 12.50
C VAL A 10 -2.35 12.46 10.99
N ASP A 11 -1.71 11.35 10.61
CA ASP A 11 -1.51 11.01 9.20
C ASP A 11 -2.87 10.84 8.50
N SER A 12 -3.04 11.42 7.31
CA SER A 12 -4.32 11.37 6.60
C SER A 12 -4.27 10.66 5.25
N ILE A 13 -5.47 10.30 4.76
CA ILE A 13 -5.69 9.73 3.46
C ILE A 13 -6.71 10.51 2.62
N LYS A 14 -6.24 10.87 1.42
CA LYS A 14 -7.08 11.32 0.30
C LYS A 14 -7.16 10.21 -0.73
N ARG A 15 -8.37 9.85 -1.17
CA ARG A 15 -8.58 8.78 -2.16
C ARG A 15 -9.97 8.83 -2.76
N ALA A 16 -10.14 8.09 -3.85
CA ALA A 16 -11.45 7.77 -4.36
C ALA A 16 -12.02 6.48 -3.72
N GLY A 17 -13.35 6.39 -3.70
CA GLY A 17 -14.16 5.26 -3.27
C GLY A 17 -15.35 5.05 -4.20
N PRO A 18 -16.26 4.10 -3.90
CA PRO A 18 -16.34 3.31 -2.66
C PRO A 18 -15.33 2.16 -2.56
N TYR A 19 -14.70 1.78 -3.67
CA TYR A 19 -13.91 0.57 -3.74
C TYR A 19 -12.48 0.77 -3.22
N THR A 20 -12.02 -0.18 -2.39
CA THR A 20 -10.65 -0.17 -1.87
C THR A 20 -10.03 -1.56 -1.86
N PRO A 21 -8.75 -1.70 -2.25
CA PRO A 21 -7.98 -2.88 -1.89
C PRO A 21 -7.93 -3.05 -0.37
N ALA A 22 -7.89 -4.31 0.09
CA ALA A 22 -7.83 -4.65 1.50
C ALA A 22 -6.46 -4.28 2.14
N ALA A 23 -5.41 -4.30 1.31
CA ALA A 23 -4.07 -3.80 1.62
C ALA A 23 -3.43 -3.23 0.34
N TYR A 24 -2.55 -2.23 0.48
CA TYR A 24 -1.83 -1.62 -0.66
C TYR A 24 -0.61 -0.81 -0.19
N ILE A 25 0.25 -0.43 -1.14
CA ILE A 25 1.38 0.48 -0.89
C ILE A 25 1.05 1.86 -1.43
N ARG A 26 1.18 2.89 -0.59
CA ARG A 26 1.02 4.30 -0.96
C ARG A 26 2.26 5.08 -0.54
N SER A 27 2.98 5.67 -1.49
CA SER A 27 4.17 6.51 -1.20
C SER A 27 5.20 5.81 -0.29
N GLY A 28 5.36 4.49 -0.41
CA GLY A 28 6.28 3.69 0.41
C GLY A 28 5.71 3.19 1.75
N SER A 29 4.50 3.59 2.12
CA SER A 29 3.77 3.12 3.31
C SER A 29 2.87 1.93 2.97
N LEU A 30 2.88 0.90 3.82
CA LEU A 30 1.95 -0.23 3.75
C LEU A 30 0.68 0.20 4.45
N VAL A 31 -0.42 0.27 3.71
CA VAL A 31 -1.74 0.62 4.23
C VAL A 31 -2.61 -0.62 4.26
N LEU A 32 -3.28 -0.83 5.39
CA LEU A 32 -4.19 -1.93 5.64
C LEU A 32 -5.57 -1.37 5.99
N THR A 33 -6.62 -2.07 5.58
CA THR A 33 -7.96 -1.86 6.15
C THR A 33 -8.03 -2.46 7.56
N GLN A 34 -8.95 -1.97 8.40
CA GLN A 34 -9.16 -2.48 9.77
C GLN A 34 -9.20 -4.02 9.85
N PRO A 35 -9.99 -4.75 9.02
CA PRO A 35 -10.05 -6.21 9.14
C PRO A 35 -8.71 -6.88 8.87
N VAL A 36 -7.94 -6.39 7.90
CA VAL A 36 -6.62 -6.94 7.56
C VAL A 36 -5.60 -6.63 8.65
N LYS A 37 -5.63 -5.41 9.22
CA LYS A 37 -4.77 -5.04 10.34
C LYS A 37 -4.98 -5.97 11.53
N GLU A 38 -6.23 -6.22 11.91
CA GLU A 38 -6.56 -7.12 13.02
C GLU A 38 -6.18 -8.58 12.72
N ALA A 39 -6.37 -9.03 11.47
CA ALA A 39 -5.96 -10.37 11.06
C ALA A 39 -4.43 -10.52 11.13
N LEU A 40 -3.68 -9.50 10.71
CA LEU A 40 -2.22 -9.50 10.75
C LEU A 40 -1.71 -9.58 12.19
N GLU A 41 -2.29 -8.82 13.12
CA GLU A 41 -1.95 -8.88 14.54
C GLU A 41 -2.13 -10.28 15.15
N LYS A 42 -3.13 -11.04 14.66
CA LYS A 42 -3.45 -12.39 15.13
C LYS A 42 -2.71 -13.50 14.39
N SER A 43 -2.05 -13.17 13.27
CA SER A 43 -1.39 -14.15 12.39
C SER A 43 -0.12 -14.79 12.98
N GLY A 44 0.48 -14.14 13.97
CA GLY A 44 1.80 -14.51 14.49
C GLY A 44 2.98 -14.07 13.62
N LEU A 45 2.73 -13.47 12.44
CA LEU A 45 3.77 -12.85 11.61
C LEU A 45 4.44 -11.69 12.34
N LYS A 46 5.74 -11.53 12.09
CA LYS A 46 6.60 -10.56 12.77
C LYS A 46 7.17 -9.53 11.79
N GLY A 47 7.72 -8.44 12.32
CA GLY A 47 8.37 -7.39 11.51
C GLY A 47 7.56 -6.12 11.33
N VAL A 48 6.32 -6.03 11.86
CA VAL A 48 5.61 -4.75 12.05
C VAL A 48 5.84 -4.25 13.47
N GLY A 49 6.35 -3.03 13.62
CA GLY A 49 6.66 -2.43 14.91
C GLY A 49 5.48 -1.68 15.54
N ARG A 50 4.65 -1.04 14.71
CA ARG A 50 3.47 -0.28 15.15
C ARG A 50 2.48 -0.05 13.99
N TYR A 51 1.27 0.34 14.34
CA TYR A 51 0.25 0.81 13.41
C TYR A 51 -0.17 2.22 13.79
N GLU A 52 -0.43 3.06 12.79
CA GLU A 52 -1.04 4.38 12.97
C GLU A 52 -2.35 4.44 12.18
N HIS A 53 -3.39 5.00 12.79
CA HIS A 53 -4.67 5.21 12.13
C HIS A 53 -4.53 6.33 11.10
N LEU A 54 -5.23 6.21 9.96
CA LEU A 54 -5.22 7.20 8.90
C LEU A 54 -6.59 7.88 8.80
N GLU A 55 -6.63 9.19 9.07
CA GLU A 55 -7.85 9.98 8.97
C GLU A 55 -8.30 10.16 7.52
N LYS A 56 -9.59 9.94 7.26
CA LYS A 56 -10.21 10.09 5.93
C LYS A 56 -10.54 11.57 5.67
N THR A 57 -9.53 12.37 5.34
CA THR A 57 -9.69 13.83 5.15
C THR A 57 -10.30 14.21 3.80
N HIS A 58 -10.15 13.38 2.76
CA HIS A 58 -10.73 13.66 1.45
C HIS A 58 -11.05 12.38 0.66
N ILE A 59 -12.29 11.94 0.81
CA ILE A 59 -12.89 10.83 0.06
C ILE A 59 -13.80 11.38 -1.03
N VAL A 60 -13.65 10.89 -2.26
CA VAL A 60 -14.49 11.27 -3.40
C VAL A 60 -15.14 10.04 -4.02
N HIS A 61 -16.36 10.20 -4.55
CA HIS A 61 -17.07 9.13 -5.21
C HIS A 61 -16.64 9.02 -6.68
N ILE A 62 -16.08 7.88 -7.09
CA ILE A 62 -15.79 7.56 -8.49
C ILE A 62 -16.23 6.11 -8.74
N ASP A 63 -17.27 5.93 -9.56
CA ASP A 63 -17.81 4.61 -9.87
C ASP A 63 -17.13 3.98 -11.09
N TRP A 64 -15.87 3.60 -10.93
CA TRP A 64 -15.06 3.04 -12.03
C TRP A 64 -15.37 1.57 -12.35
N LEU A 65 -16.18 0.87 -11.53
CA LEU A 65 -16.50 -0.54 -11.82
C LEU A 65 -17.34 -0.71 -13.09
N HIS A 66 -18.03 0.34 -13.52
CA HIS A 66 -18.85 0.34 -14.73
C HIS A 66 -18.13 0.93 -15.94
N TRP A 67 -16.85 1.28 -15.83
CA TRP A 67 -16.07 1.83 -16.95
C TRP A 67 -15.66 0.72 -17.91
N ASP A 68 -15.70 1.04 -19.20
CA ASP A 68 -15.17 0.20 -20.26
C ASP A 68 -13.65 0.34 -20.28
N THR A 69 -12.95 -0.70 -19.88
CA THR A 69 -11.47 -0.71 -19.81
C THR A 69 -10.79 -0.63 -21.17
N SER A 70 -11.54 -0.74 -22.27
CA SER A 70 -11.04 -0.50 -23.63
C SER A 70 -11.06 0.97 -24.04
N LYS A 71 -11.77 1.83 -23.29
CA LYS A 71 -11.86 3.27 -23.54
C LYS A 71 -10.83 4.05 -22.72
N PRO A 72 -10.39 5.22 -23.24
CA PRO A 72 -9.55 6.10 -22.45
C PRO A 72 -10.32 6.64 -21.24
N ILE A 73 -9.63 6.81 -20.11
CA ILE A 73 -10.19 7.35 -18.86
C ILE A 73 -10.85 8.73 -19.04
N THR A 74 -10.43 9.49 -20.06
CA THR A 74 -10.98 10.82 -20.40
C THR A 74 -12.44 10.78 -20.87
N GLU A 75 -12.98 9.61 -21.20
CA GLU A 75 -14.42 9.45 -21.48
C GLU A 75 -15.27 9.51 -20.20
N TYR A 76 -14.62 9.35 -19.03
CA TYR A 76 -15.28 9.28 -17.72
C TYR A 76 -14.91 10.43 -16.80
N LEU A 77 -13.69 10.99 -16.96
CA LEU A 77 -13.16 12.05 -16.12
C LEU A 77 -12.46 13.10 -16.97
N ASP A 78 -12.74 14.36 -16.71
CA ASP A 78 -11.92 15.46 -17.23
C ASP A 78 -10.58 15.48 -16.50
N LEU A 79 -9.52 15.13 -17.22
CA LEU A 79 -8.15 15.12 -16.70
C LEU A 79 -7.46 16.44 -17.05
N GLU A 80 -7.75 17.50 -16.31
CA GLU A 80 -6.92 18.70 -16.33
C GLU A 80 -5.84 18.60 -15.23
N GLY A 81 -4.57 18.58 -15.63
CA GLY A 81 -3.43 18.65 -14.69
C GLY A 81 -2.84 17.30 -14.27
N GLU A 82 -2.40 17.23 -13.02
CA GLU A 82 -1.68 16.07 -12.45
C GLU A 82 -2.64 14.96 -12.02
N PRO A 83 -2.22 13.68 -11.95
CA PRO A 83 -3.09 12.58 -11.56
C PRO A 83 -3.82 12.74 -10.21
N THR A 84 -3.27 13.54 -9.28
CA THR A 84 -3.91 13.81 -7.99
C THR A 84 -5.17 14.67 -8.12
N TRP A 85 -5.29 15.45 -9.21
CA TRP A 85 -6.43 16.34 -9.47
C TRP A 85 -7.74 15.59 -9.63
N ILE A 86 -7.69 14.32 -10.05
CA ILE A 86 -8.88 13.43 -10.08
C ILE A 86 -9.58 13.40 -8.72
N ILE A 87 -8.79 13.43 -7.63
CA ILE A 87 -9.30 13.40 -6.26
C ILE A 87 -9.47 14.84 -5.73
N ASP A 88 -8.49 15.70 -5.96
CA ASP A 88 -8.47 17.04 -5.36
C ASP A 88 -9.55 17.99 -5.94
N SER A 89 -10.03 17.75 -7.16
CA SER A 89 -11.05 18.59 -7.82
C SER A 89 -12.49 18.26 -7.42
N LEU A 90 -12.74 17.06 -6.87
CA LEU A 90 -14.06 16.62 -6.47
C LEU A 90 -14.31 16.94 -4.98
N PRO A 91 -15.55 17.28 -4.59
CA PRO A 91 -15.87 17.58 -3.20
C PRO A 91 -15.73 16.33 -2.33
N HIS A 92 -15.30 16.53 -1.07
CA HIS A 92 -15.29 15.47 -0.09
C HIS A 92 -16.71 14.95 0.19
N ASP A 93 -16.90 13.64 0.13
CA ASP A 93 -18.13 12.93 0.49
C ASP A 93 -17.99 12.28 1.90
N PRO A 94 -18.51 12.93 2.96
CA PRO A 94 -18.39 12.44 4.33
C PRO A 94 -19.26 11.21 4.59
N GLU A 95 -20.39 11.06 3.90
CA GLU A 95 -21.27 9.89 4.06
C GLU A 95 -20.62 8.65 3.46
N LEU A 96 -19.96 8.79 2.30
CA LEU A 96 -19.15 7.73 1.74
C LEU A 96 -17.95 7.40 2.63
N ALA A 97 -17.24 8.42 3.14
CA ALA A 97 -16.11 8.22 4.05
C ALA A 97 -16.50 7.40 5.29
N ALA A 98 -17.66 7.67 5.89
CA ALA A 98 -18.19 6.95 7.04
C ALA A 98 -18.54 5.47 6.73
N ARG A 99 -18.90 5.15 5.48
CA ARG A 99 -19.22 3.78 5.04
C ARG A 99 -17.98 2.98 4.61
N MET A 100 -16.92 3.67 4.20
CA MET A 100 -15.64 3.03 3.84
C MET A 100 -14.91 2.53 5.08
N PRO A 101 -14.08 1.47 4.96
CA PRO A 101 -13.35 0.93 6.10
C PRO A 101 -12.40 1.97 6.70
N GLU A 102 -12.02 1.73 7.96
CA GLU A 102 -10.90 2.45 8.59
C GLU A 102 -9.57 1.95 8.00
N TYR A 103 -8.59 2.85 7.94
CA TYR A 103 -7.28 2.59 7.34
C TYR A 103 -6.17 2.75 8.37
N TRP A 104 -5.13 1.94 8.21
CA TRP A 104 -3.99 1.91 9.11
C TRP A 104 -2.68 1.83 8.33
N GLN A 105 -1.72 2.67 8.68
CA GLN A 105 -0.36 2.56 8.22
C GLN A 105 0.41 1.57 9.09
N ALA A 106 0.97 0.52 8.48
CA ALA A 106 1.83 -0.44 9.15
C ALA A 106 3.30 -0.05 9.01
N PHE A 107 3.98 0.14 10.14
CA PHE A 107 5.41 0.46 10.16
C PHE A 107 6.23 -0.82 10.25
N VAL A 108 6.77 -1.23 9.10
CA VAL A 108 7.66 -2.40 9.01
C VAL A 108 9.06 -2.03 9.52
N VAL A 109 9.54 -2.81 10.50
CA VAL A 109 10.81 -2.63 11.21
C VAL A 109 11.79 -3.78 10.99
N GLY A 110 11.33 -4.91 10.43
CA GLY A 110 12.21 -6.01 10.05
C GLY A 110 13.26 -5.53 9.05
N LYS A 111 14.51 -5.95 9.24
CA LYS A 111 15.64 -5.46 8.43
C LYS A 111 16.07 -6.51 7.42
N LEU A 112 16.27 -6.08 6.18
CA LEU A 112 16.84 -6.90 5.12
C LEU A 112 18.04 -6.17 4.52
N ASN A 113 19.22 -6.78 4.61
CA ASN A 113 20.42 -6.32 3.95
C ASN A 113 20.46 -6.87 2.53
N LEU A 114 20.52 -5.97 1.57
CA LEU A 114 20.49 -6.30 0.16
C LEU A 114 21.77 -5.85 -0.53
N LEU A 115 22.18 -6.61 -1.54
CA LEU A 115 23.16 -6.19 -2.51
C LEU A 115 22.47 -5.93 -3.85
N LYS A 116 22.76 -4.78 -4.45
CA LYS A 116 22.42 -4.50 -5.84
C LYS A 116 23.50 -5.08 -6.73
N ASP A 117 23.12 -5.97 -7.64
CA ASP A 117 24.02 -6.52 -8.64
C ASP A 117 23.92 -5.69 -9.93
N PRO A 118 24.90 -4.79 -10.21
CA PRO A 118 24.83 -3.91 -11.37
C PRO A 118 25.00 -4.65 -12.71
N GLN A 119 25.30 -5.96 -12.70
CA GLN A 119 25.37 -6.77 -13.91
C GLN A 119 24.00 -7.16 -14.47
N HIS A 120 22.94 -7.04 -13.65
CA HIS A 120 21.57 -7.36 -14.04
C HIS A 120 20.72 -6.11 -14.22
N ASP A 121 19.67 -6.22 -15.04
CA ASP A 121 18.73 -5.14 -15.28
C ASP A 121 17.97 -4.79 -13.97
N PRO A 122 17.97 -3.52 -13.52
CA PRO A 122 17.17 -3.08 -12.38
C PRO A 122 15.67 -3.38 -12.46
N ALA A 123 15.13 -3.64 -13.67
CA ALA A 123 13.75 -4.08 -13.86
C ALA A 123 13.53 -5.55 -13.44
N ASP A 124 14.55 -6.40 -13.53
CA ASP A 124 14.50 -7.79 -13.04
C ASP A 124 14.98 -7.84 -11.59
N LEU A 125 14.08 -7.46 -10.67
CA LEU A 125 14.39 -7.40 -9.25
C LEU A 125 14.90 -8.73 -8.68
N GLY A 126 14.48 -9.87 -9.24
CA GLY A 126 14.88 -11.19 -8.76
C GLY A 126 16.35 -11.49 -8.97
N GLN A 127 16.94 -10.95 -10.03
CA GLN A 127 18.38 -11.07 -10.33
C GLN A 127 19.18 -9.85 -9.85
N TYR A 128 18.56 -8.68 -9.88
CA TYR A 128 19.19 -7.42 -9.50
C TYR A 128 19.44 -7.30 -7.99
N LEU A 129 18.57 -7.89 -7.15
CA LEU A 129 18.70 -7.85 -5.70
C LEU A 129 19.08 -9.23 -5.16
N LYS A 130 20.15 -9.26 -4.36
CA LYS A 130 20.57 -10.45 -3.62
C LYS A 130 20.41 -10.23 -2.14
N VAL A 131 19.86 -11.21 -1.44
CA VAL A 131 19.74 -11.15 0.02
C VAL A 131 21.07 -11.52 0.66
N LEU A 132 21.67 -10.57 1.39
CA LEU A 132 22.89 -10.82 2.14
C LEU A 132 22.59 -11.31 3.56
N LYS A 133 21.58 -10.71 4.20
CA LYS A 133 21.18 -11.04 5.56
C LYS A 133 19.74 -10.59 5.81
N ALA A 134 18.96 -11.44 6.48
CA ALA A 134 17.63 -11.10 6.97
C ALA A 134 17.60 -11.15 8.50
N ASP A 135 16.70 -10.38 9.10
CA ASP A 135 16.28 -10.59 10.48
C ASP A 135 15.47 -11.90 10.59
N GLU A 136 16.09 -12.95 11.13
CA GLU A 136 15.48 -14.28 11.23
C GLU A 136 14.20 -14.32 12.09
N GLN A 137 13.93 -13.27 12.87
CA GLN A 137 12.73 -13.16 13.71
C GLN A 137 11.60 -12.36 13.06
N ALA A 138 11.78 -11.87 11.83
CA ALA A 138 10.79 -11.09 11.11
C ALA A 138 10.24 -11.84 9.89
N ASP A 139 9.03 -11.47 9.47
CA ASP A 139 8.39 -11.95 8.25
C ASP A 139 8.12 -10.81 7.25
N LEU A 140 8.06 -9.56 7.73
CA LEU A 140 7.96 -8.36 6.91
C LEU A 140 9.22 -7.52 7.09
N PHE A 141 9.80 -7.05 5.99
CA PHE A 141 11.07 -6.35 6.00
C PHE A 141 11.09 -5.07 5.15
N LYS A 142 11.99 -4.17 5.53
CA LYS A 142 12.49 -3.06 4.72
C LYS A 142 13.93 -3.33 4.31
N GLY A 143 14.20 -3.11 3.03
CA GLY A 143 15.55 -3.15 2.47
C GLY A 143 16.37 -1.92 2.88
N ASP A 144 17.66 -2.11 3.11
CA ASP A 144 18.62 -1.03 3.43
C ASP A 144 18.97 -0.14 2.23
N VAL A 145 19.12 -0.74 1.04
CA VAL A 145 19.54 -0.03 -0.19
C VAL A 145 18.44 0.09 -1.24
N TYR A 146 17.34 -0.65 -1.11
CA TYR A 146 16.22 -0.64 -2.05
C TYR A 146 14.91 -0.32 -1.31
N ARG A 147 14.19 0.70 -1.81
CA ARG A 147 12.91 1.13 -1.25
C ARG A 147 11.82 0.16 -1.72
N GLY A 148 11.46 -0.78 -0.86
CA GLY A 148 10.42 -1.77 -1.13
C GLY A 148 9.97 -2.45 0.16
N TYR A 149 8.98 -3.32 0.04
CA TYR A 149 8.61 -4.28 1.07
C TYR A 149 9.10 -5.65 0.62
N PHE A 150 9.69 -6.37 1.56
CA PHE A 150 10.13 -7.74 1.36
C PHE A 150 9.46 -8.61 2.40
N LEU A 151 9.29 -9.88 2.08
CA LEU A 151 8.45 -10.79 2.86
C LEU A 151 9.13 -12.15 2.96
N SER A 152 8.90 -12.85 4.06
CA SER A 152 9.10 -14.30 4.12
C SER A 152 8.05 -15.02 3.28
N GLU A 153 8.30 -16.28 2.90
CA GLU A 153 7.31 -17.07 2.16
C GLU A 153 5.99 -17.19 2.94
N ARG A 154 6.06 -17.37 4.26
CA ARG A 154 4.88 -17.45 5.12
C ARG A 154 4.06 -16.14 5.11
N ALA A 155 4.71 -14.98 5.09
CA ALA A 155 4.00 -13.70 4.97
C ALA A 155 3.40 -13.50 3.57
N LYS A 156 4.07 -13.97 2.51
CA LYS A 156 3.51 -13.99 1.16
C LYS A 156 2.24 -14.84 1.10
N GLU A 157 2.31 -16.11 1.55
CA GLU A 157 1.16 -17.02 1.57
C GLU A 157 -0.01 -16.43 2.37
N TRP A 158 0.28 -15.80 3.50
CA TRP A 158 -0.74 -15.11 4.30
C TRP A 158 -1.39 -13.95 3.55
N LEU A 159 -0.61 -13.12 2.85
CA LEU A 159 -1.15 -12.01 2.06
C LEU A 159 -1.96 -12.50 0.85
N GLU A 160 -1.54 -13.57 0.19
CA GLU A 160 -2.29 -14.19 -0.91
C GLU A 160 -3.67 -14.70 -0.45
N GLN A 161 -3.74 -15.23 0.78
CA GLN A 161 -4.99 -15.70 1.37
C GLN A 161 -5.88 -14.57 1.89
N GLN A 162 -5.32 -13.61 2.62
CA GLN A 162 -6.10 -12.56 3.28
C GLN A 162 -6.41 -11.35 2.39
N CYS A 163 -5.56 -11.10 1.39
CA CYS A 163 -5.62 -9.94 0.50
C CYS A 163 -5.44 -10.38 -0.97
N PRO A 164 -6.28 -11.29 -1.50
CA PRO A 164 -6.11 -11.84 -2.83
C PRO A 164 -6.10 -10.73 -3.89
N GLY A 165 -5.11 -10.77 -4.79
CA GLY A 165 -4.96 -9.81 -5.88
C GLY A 165 -4.50 -8.40 -5.47
N CYS A 166 -4.20 -8.15 -4.19
CA CYS A 166 -3.71 -6.84 -3.75
C CYS A 166 -2.24 -6.56 -4.12
N PHE A 167 -1.45 -7.62 -4.31
CA PHE A 167 0.00 -7.52 -4.56
C PHE A 167 0.45 -8.48 -5.66
N THR A 168 1.51 -8.08 -6.35
CA THR A 168 2.34 -8.98 -7.17
C THR A 168 3.65 -9.23 -6.43
N PHE A 169 4.19 -10.45 -6.55
CA PHE A 169 5.39 -10.87 -5.84
C PHE A 169 6.49 -11.26 -6.84
N THR A 170 7.72 -10.87 -6.51
CA THR A 170 8.93 -11.28 -7.24
C THR A 170 9.83 -12.02 -6.25
N LEU A 171 10.23 -13.23 -6.61
CA LEU A 171 11.20 -14.00 -5.83
C LEU A 171 12.60 -13.39 -6.00
N LEU A 172 13.32 -13.24 -4.89
CA LEU A 172 14.73 -12.81 -4.91
C LEU A 172 15.66 -14.02 -4.87
N GLY A 173 16.78 -13.92 -5.58
CA GLY A 173 17.87 -14.90 -5.55
C GLY A 173 18.85 -14.77 -4.39
#